data_AF-A0A2V9T4N8-F1
#
_entry.id   AF-A0A2V9T4N8-F1
#
_cell.length_a   1.000
_cell.length_b   1.000
_cell.length_c   1.000
_cell.angle_alpha   90.00
_cell.angle_beta   90.00
_cell.angle_gamma   90.00
#
_symmetry.space_group_name_H-M   'P 1'
#
loop_
_entity.id
_entity.type
_entity.pdbx_description
1 polymer ?
#
loop_
_entity_poly.entity_id
_entity_poly.type
_entity_poly.pdbx_seq_one_letter_code
_entity_poly.pdbx_strand_id
1 'polypeptide(L)'
;MRDSAALLPETHAESSRASASATSLLLLATWFGILTGLIEGAGLLIFQRINWAQWGRVIHVSKQILWISPLVDLLIFLILALAAWSASRLSTRIPSIRVLCFLLSFLAVYDWLTLTNRLYHRASVLLALGVAVAFTRWVGSHQPQAVRFWEKSMPWLVAFFLLAFAGIQSGKWLHEQRAVANLPAATPGSPNVLVIVIDTLRADH
;
A
#
# COMPACT_ATOMS: atom_id res chain seq x y z
N MET A 1 -36.96 -42.38 42.92
CA MET A 1 -38.06 -41.47 42.53
C MET A 1 -37.85 -40.17 43.26
N ARG A 2 -37.44 -39.06 42.67
CA ARG A 2 -37.54 -38.58 41.30
C ARG A 2 -36.24 -37.85 40.92
N ASP A 3 -35.86 -38.06 39.68
CA ASP A 3 -34.89 -37.28 38.92
C ASP A 3 -35.26 -35.79 38.94
N SER A 4 -34.26 -34.94 39.13
CA SER A 4 -34.30 -33.56 38.70
C SER A 4 -32.88 -33.17 38.28
N ALA A 5 -32.45 -33.81 37.19
CA ALA A 5 -31.32 -33.36 36.40
C ALA A 5 -31.66 -31.98 35.84
N ALA A 6 -31.17 -30.94 36.52
CA ALA A 6 -31.14 -29.59 35.99
C ALA A 6 -30.16 -29.58 34.80
N LEU A 7 -30.69 -29.77 33.59
CA LEU A 7 -30.02 -29.49 32.34
C LEU A 7 -29.71 -27.98 32.29
N LEU A 8 -28.50 -27.61 32.70
CA LEU A 8 -27.94 -26.32 32.33
C LEU A 8 -27.67 -26.33 30.82
N PRO A 9 -27.99 -25.24 30.09
CA PRO A 9 -27.61 -25.13 28.70
C PRO A 9 -26.08 -25.06 28.60
N GLU A 10 -25.49 -26.07 27.96
CA GLU A 10 -24.13 -26.06 27.40
C GLU A 10 -24.03 -24.86 26.43
N THR A 11 -23.72 -23.71 27.01
CA THR A 11 -23.65 -22.41 26.37
C THR A 11 -22.38 -22.33 25.55
N HIS A 12 -22.44 -22.71 24.26
CA HIS A 12 -21.62 -22.16 23.16
C HIS A 12 -20.09 -22.02 23.39
N ALA A 13 -19.49 -22.76 24.34
CA ALA A 13 -18.17 -22.46 24.88
C ALA A 13 -17.00 -22.97 24.02
N GLU A 14 -17.25 -23.45 22.80
CA GLU A 14 -16.20 -24.03 21.95
C GLU A 14 -15.85 -23.20 20.69
N SER A 15 -16.51 -22.08 20.41
CA SER A 15 -16.24 -21.30 19.18
C SER A 15 -15.39 -20.03 19.37
N SER A 16 -14.61 -19.90 20.44
CA SER A 16 -13.76 -18.71 20.68
C SER A 16 -12.32 -19.06 21.06
N ARG A 17 -11.71 -20.00 20.34
CA ARG A 17 -10.24 -20.04 20.26
C ARG A 17 -9.84 -19.04 19.17
N ALA A 18 -9.55 -17.82 19.60
CA ALA A 18 -9.30 -16.63 18.79
C ALA A 18 -8.19 -16.81 17.74
N SER A 19 -8.53 -17.42 16.60
CA SER A 19 -7.85 -17.15 15.35
C SER A 19 -7.96 -15.65 15.08
N ALA A 20 -6.85 -15.01 14.68
CA ALA A 20 -6.91 -13.63 14.22
C ALA A 20 -8.01 -13.51 13.15
N SER A 21 -8.95 -12.57 13.35
CA SER A 21 -10.05 -12.37 12.42
C SER A 21 -9.46 -11.98 11.07
N ALA A 22 -9.80 -12.71 10.00
CA ALA A 22 -9.31 -12.43 8.65
C ALA A 22 -9.61 -10.97 8.24
N THR A 23 -10.77 -10.47 8.67
CA THR A 23 -11.18 -9.08 8.47
C THR A 23 -10.19 -8.08 9.07
N SER A 24 -9.67 -8.34 10.28
CA SER A 24 -8.69 -7.47 10.92
C SER A 24 -7.35 -7.49 10.17
N LEU A 25 -6.88 -8.65 9.73
CA LEU A 25 -5.63 -8.76 8.96
C LEU A 25 -5.73 -8.02 7.62
N LEU A 26 -6.88 -8.17 6.92
CA LEU A 26 -7.16 -7.46 5.68
C LEU A 26 -7.26 -5.94 5.89
N LEU A 27 -7.93 -5.50 6.97
CA LEU A 27 -8.02 -4.08 7.33
C LEU A 27 -6.62 -3.48 7.51
N LEU A 28 -5.74 -4.15 8.28
CA LEU A 28 -4.37 -3.69 8.49
C LEU A 28 -3.58 -3.63 7.20
N ALA A 29 -3.57 -4.72 6.42
CA ALA A 29 -2.82 -4.76 5.16
C ALA A 29 -3.31 -3.70 4.18
N THR A 30 -4.62 -3.51 4.07
CA THR A 30 -5.17 -2.50 3.16
C THR A 30 -4.83 -1.09 3.61
N TRP A 31 -4.98 -0.81 4.91
CA TRP A 31 -4.66 0.50 5.47
C TRP A 31 -3.18 0.84 5.30
N PHE A 32 -2.29 -0.09 5.68
CA PHE A 32 -0.85 0.10 5.53
C PHE A 32 -0.43 0.20 4.06
N GLY A 33 -1.01 -0.62 3.17
CA GLY A 33 -0.62 -0.64 1.76
C GLY A 33 -0.97 0.66 1.06
N ILE A 34 -2.19 1.17 1.28
CA ILE A 34 -2.59 2.45 0.71
C ILE A 34 -1.78 3.59 1.32
N LEU A 35 -1.59 3.62 2.65
CA LEU A 35 -0.86 4.71 3.29
C LEU A 35 0.61 4.74 2.86
N THR A 36 1.27 3.58 2.84
CA THR A 36 2.69 3.46 2.49
C THR A 36 2.91 3.97 1.09
N GLY A 37 2.13 3.48 0.12
CA GLY A 37 2.36 3.88 -1.25
C GLY A 37 1.91 5.29 -1.57
N LEU A 38 0.94 5.85 -0.82
CA LEU A 38 0.62 7.28 -0.97
C LEU A 38 1.78 8.15 -0.49
N ILE A 39 2.42 7.77 0.61
CA ILE A 39 3.59 8.48 1.15
C ILE A 39 4.80 8.30 0.23
N GLU A 40 5.06 7.08 -0.28
CA GLU A 40 6.09 6.82 -1.28
C GLU A 40 5.86 7.66 -2.53
N GLY A 41 4.70 7.53 -3.17
CA GLY A 41 4.37 8.24 -4.41
C GLY A 41 4.44 9.76 -4.26
N ALA A 42 3.94 10.30 -3.14
CA ALA A 42 4.06 11.73 -2.83
C ALA A 42 5.52 12.13 -2.56
N GLY A 43 6.26 11.34 -1.80
CA GLY A 43 7.67 11.55 -1.51
C GLY A 43 8.51 11.61 -2.78
N LEU A 44 8.34 10.65 -3.69
CA LEU A 44 9.04 10.60 -4.97
C LEU A 44 8.75 11.85 -5.81
N LEU A 45 7.50 12.30 -5.90
CA LEU A 45 7.16 13.52 -6.64
C LEU A 45 7.72 14.79 -6.00
N ILE A 46 7.68 14.89 -4.67
CA ILE A 46 8.20 16.04 -3.92
C ILE A 46 9.71 16.13 -4.10
N PHE A 47 10.43 15.04 -3.87
CA PHE A 47 11.88 15.00 -4.00
C PHE A 47 12.34 15.23 -5.46
N GLN A 48 11.55 14.78 -6.44
CA GLN A 48 11.78 15.11 -7.86
C GLN A 48 11.69 16.63 -8.10
N ARG A 49 10.65 17.27 -7.57
CA ARG A 49 10.36 18.68 -7.84
C ARG A 49 11.31 19.65 -7.16
N ILE A 50 11.77 19.33 -5.95
CA ILE A 50 12.69 20.19 -5.21
C ILE A 50 14.10 20.20 -5.86
N ASN A 51 14.32 19.35 -6.89
CA ASN A 51 15.56 19.28 -7.65
C ASN A 51 16.75 19.24 -6.69
N TRP A 52 16.66 18.35 -5.68
CA TRP A 52 17.53 18.33 -4.48
C TRP A 52 18.96 17.98 -4.87
N ALA A 53 19.64 18.97 -5.46
CA ALA A 53 20.97 19.20 -5.99
C ALA A 53 21.71 18.08 -6.74
N GLN A 54 21.46 16.81 -6.46
CA GLN A 54 22.21 15.65 -6.98
C GLN A 54 21.36 14.37 -7.05
N TRP A 55 20.02 14.47 -7.11
CA TRP A 55 19.12 13.33 -7.38
C TRP A 55 19.28 12.75 -8.80
N GLY A 56 20.18 13.34 -9.59
CA GLY A 56 21.22 12.65 -10.36
C GLY A 56 20.85 11.34 -11.05
N ARG A 57 20.37 11.48 -12.29
CA ARG A 57 20.49 10.53 -13.43
C ARG A 57 19.47 9.41 -13.65
N VAL A 58 18.65 8.94 -12.70
CA VAL A 58 18.02 7.61 -12.95
C VAL A 58 16.49 7.48 -12.80
N ILE A 59 15.77 8.25 -11.99
CA ILE A 59 14.33 7.97 -11.79
C ILE A 59 13.47 9.23 -11.87
N HIS A 60 13.04 9.56 -13.09
CA HIS A 60 11.91 10.46 -13.28
C HIS A 60 10.63 9.65 -13.18
N VAL A 61 9.83 9.93 -12.17
CA VAL A 61 8.50 9.34 -12.03
C VAL A 61 7.45 10.27 -12.61
N SER A 62 6.46 9.65 -13.26
CA SER A 62 5.28 10.34 -13.76
C SER A 62 4.27 10.53 -12.64
N LYS A 63 3.26 11.40 -12.84
CA LYS A 63 2.21 11.66 -11.84
C LYS A 63 1.44 10.39 -11.45
N GLN A 64 1.41 9.40 -12.34
CA GLN A 64 0.78 8.10 -12.13
C GLN A 64 1.37 7.32 -10.95
N ILE A 65 2.61 7.64 -10.51
CA ILE A 65 3.21 7.00 -9.34
C ILE A 65 2.32 7.13 -8.09
N LEU A 66 1.53 8.21 -7.97
CA LEU A 66 0.62 8.44 -6.84
C LEU A 66 -0.48 7.39 -6.68
N TRP A 67 -0.82 6.64 -7.72
CA TRP A 67 -1.78 5.54 -7.62
C TRP A 67 -1.13 4.17 -7.86
N ILE A 68 -0.04 4.13 -8.65
CA ILE A 68 0.71 2.89 -8.89
C ILE A 68 1.39 2.40 -7.61
N SER A 69 2.08 3.27 -6.88
CA SER A 69 2.78 2.91 -5.65
C SER A 69 1.81 2.36 -4.57
N PRO A 70 0.68 3.03 -4.22
CA PRO A 70 -0.31 2.45 -3.31
C PRO A 70 -0.87 1.11 -3.76
N LEU A 71 -1.03 0.90 -5.07
CA LEU A 71 -1.53 -0.37 -5.61
C LEU A 71 -0.49 -1.49 -5.43
N VAL A 72 0.78 -1.22 -5.71
CA VAL A 72 1.87 -2.19 -5.55
C VAL A 72 2.05 -2.56 -4.07
N ASP A 73 2.12 -1.55 -3.19
CA ASP A 73 2.24 -1.78 -1.76
C ASP A 73 1.04 -2.52 -1.17
N LEU A 74 -0.17 -2.18 -1.63
CA LEU A 74 -1.38 -2.92 -1.26
C LEU A 74 -1.27 -4.40 -1.64
N LEU A 75 -0.81 -4.72 -2.85
CA LEU A 75 -0.63 -6.11 -3.27
C LEU A 75 0.40 -6.84 -2.39
N ILE A 76 1.56 -6.23 -2.14
CA ILE A 76 2.61 -6.81 -1.30
C ILE A 76 2.07 -7.06 0.11
N PHE A 77 1.37 -6.10 0.70
CA PHE A 77 0.89 -6.19 2.08
C PHE A 77 -0.27 -7.16 2.22
N LEU A 78 -1.13 -7.30 1.20
CA LEU A 78 -2.15 -8.35 1.15
C LEU A 78 -1.53 -9.75 1.09
N ILE A 79 -0.45 -9.93 0.33
CA ILE A 79 0.30 -11.20 0.31
C ILE A 79 0.87 -11.51 1.71
N LEU A 80 1.40 -10.51 2.42
CA LEU A 80 1.89 -10.68 3.78
C LEU A 80 0.77 -11.00 4.78
N ALA A 81 -0.40 -10.36 4.66
CA ALA A 81 -1.55 -10.71 5.48
C ALA A 81 -2.06 -12.12 5.21
N LEU A 82 -2.07 -12.55 3.94
CA LEU A 82 -2.41 -13.93 3.58
C LEU A 82 -1.42 -14.92 4.18
N ALA A 83 -0.12 -14.65 4.08
CA ALA A 83 0.92 -15.48 4.69
C ALA A 83 0.78 -15.55 6.22
N ALA A 84 0.52 -14.42 6.89
CA ALA A 84 0.30 -14.36 8.34
C ALA A 84 -0.97 -15.13 8.75
N TRP A 85 -2.04 -15.04 7.96
CA TRP A 85 -3.27 -15.80 8.17
C TRP A 85 -3.04 -17.30 7.98
N SER A 86 -2.36 -17.72 6.91
CA SER A 86 -2.02 -19.12 6.69
C SER A 86 -1.11 -19.68 7.81
N ALA A 87 -0.13 -18.90 8.27
CA ALA A 87 0.72 -19.29 9.40
C ALA A 87 -0.08 -19.46 10.71
N SER A 88 -1.09 -18.61 10.93
CA SER A 88 -2.00 -18.71 12.08
C SER A 88 -2.83 -19.99 12.09
N ARG A 89 -3.17 -20.50 10.90
CA ARG A 89 -3.87 -21.78 10.73
C ARG A 89 -2.98 -22.97 11.07
N LEU A 90 -1.69 -22.85 10.79
CA LEU A 90 -0.71 -23.94 11.01
C LEU A 90 -0.20 -23.98 12.45
N SER A 91 -0.17 -22.85 13.16
CA SER A 91 0.24 -22.78 14.57
C SER A 91 -0.50 -21.70 15.34
N THR A 92 -1.28 -22.12 16.33
CA THR A 92 -2.01 -21.23 17.25
C THR A 92 -1.10 -20.46 18.21
N ARG A 93 0.20 -20.79 18.27
CA ARG A 93 1.19 -20.10 19.11
C ARG A 93 1.67 -18.79 18.50
N ILE A 94 1.40 -18.54 17.22
CA ILE A 94 1.90 -17.35 16.52
C ILE A 94 0.92 -16.18 16.72
N PRO A 95 1.34 -15.07 17.36
CA PRO A 95 0.49 -13.89 17.51
C PRO A 95 0.40 -13.11 16.19
N SER A 96 -0.47 -13.56 15.28
CA SER A 96 -0.48 -13.15 13.86
C SER A 96 -0.67 -11.65 13.67
N ILE A 97 -1.49 -10.99 14.49
CA ILE A 97 -1.67 -9.53 14.44
C ILE A 97 -0.36 -8.81 14.80
N ARG A 98 0.37 -9.26 15.82
CA ARG A 98 1.64 -8.63 16.22
C ARG A 98 2.71 -8.83 15.16
N VAL A 99 2.80 -10.04 14.61
CA VAL A 99 3.73 -10.36 13.52
C VAL A 99 3.41 -9.51 12.29
N LEU A 100 2.14 -9.41 11.90
CA LEU A 100 1.74 -8.61 10.76
C LEU A 100 2.02 -7.12 10.99
N CYS A 101 1.63 -6.54 12.14
CA CYS A 101 1.97 -5.16 12.50
C CYS A 101 3.48 -4.88 12.40
N PHE A 102 4.30 -5.81 12.90
CA PHE A 102 5.74 -5.69 12.82
C PHE A 102 6.24 -5.69 11.38
N LEU A 103 5.81 -6.65 10.56
CA LEU A 103 6.23 -6.74 9.16
C LEU A 103 5.79 -5.51 8.36
N LEU A 104 4.50 -5.13 8.44
CA LEU A 104 3.97 -4.00 7.69
C LEU A 104 4.65 -2.69 8.09
N SER A 105 4.85 -2.43 9.39
CA SER A 105 5.55 -1.23 9.85
C SER A 105 7.04 -1.23 9.49
N PHE A 106 7.72 -2.38 9.57
CA PHE A 106 9.10 -2.51 9.14
C PHE A 106 9.27 -2.18 7.66
N LEU A 107 8.47 -2.81 6.79
CA LEU A 107 8.53 -2.57 5.35
C LEU A 107 8.18 -1.12 5.00
N ALA A 108 7.11 -0.57 5.59
CA ALA A 108 6.70 0.81 5.32
C ALA A 108 7.77 1.83 5.70
N VAL A 109 8.36 1.68 6.90
CA VAL A 109 9.40 2.61 7.37
C VAL A 109 10.69 2.42 6.57
N TYR A 110 11.06 1.18 6.24
CA TYR A 110 12.23 0.91 5.43
C TYR A 110 12.09 1.55 4.05
N ASP A 111 10.95 1.36 3.40
CA ASP A 111 10.62 1.97 2.11
C ASP A 111 10.81 3.50 2.15
N TRP A 112 10.15 4.16 3.10
CA TRP A 112 10.23 5.62 3.26
C TRP A 112 11.66 6.14 3.51
N LEU A 113 12.46 5.41 4.30
CA LEU A 113 13.86 5.76 4.56
C LEU A 113 14.74 5.60 3.32
N THR A 114 14.39 4.68 2.42
CA THR A 114 15.15 4.41 1.19
C THR A 114 14.75 5.28 0.01
N LEU A 115 13.65 6.03 0.07
CA LEU A 115 13.19 6.94 -1.01
C LEU A 115 14.29 7.87 -1.53
N THR A 116 15.14 8.36 -0.63
CA THR A 116 16.21 9.30 -1.00
C THR A 116 17.53 8.61 -1.35
N ASN A 117 17.68 7.33 -0.99
CA ASN A 117 18.91 6.55 -1.06
C ASN A 117 20.15 7.25 -0.46
N ARG A 118 19.95 8.19 0.48
CA ARG A 118 21.02 8.96 1.15
C ARG A 118 21.51 8.31 2.44
N LEU A 119 20.68 7.46 3.02
CA LEU A 119 21.03 6.68 4.20
C LEU A 119 21.68 5.37 3.78
N TYR A 120 22.71 4.95 4.51
CA TYR A 120 23.26 3.61 4.33
C TYR A 120 22.14 2.58 4.56
N HIS A 121 21.99 1.64 3.64
CA HIS A 121 20.94 0.61 3.69
C HIS A 121 20.89 -0.11 5.05
N ARG A 122 22.06 -0.41 5.63
CA ARG A 122 22.17 -1.03 6.96
C ARG A 122 21.60 -0.15 8.08
N ALA A 123 21.81 1.17 8.01
CA ALA A 123 21.24 2.11 8.96
C ALA A 123 19.71 2.20 8.80
N SER A 124 19.22 2.20 7.56
CA SER A 124 17.78 2.16 7.28
C SER A 124 17.12 0.90 7.83
N VAL A 125 17.74 -0.28 7.65
CA VAL A 125 17.25 -1.54 8.23
C VAL A 125 17.22 -1.46 9.76
N LEU A 126 18.31 -1.01 10.40
CA LEU A 126 18.38 -0.92 11.85
C LEU A 126 17.29 0.02 12.41
N LEU A 127 17.10 1.17 11.78
CA LEU A 127 16.11 2.16 12.19
C LEU A 127 14.68 1.64 11.97
N ALA A 128 14.41 1.04 10.81
CA ALA A 128 13.11 0.42 10.51
C ALA A 128 12.77 -0.70 11.51
N LEU A 129 13.75 -1.54 11.89
CA LEU A 129 13.56 -2.53 12.94
C LEU A 129 13.19 -1.89 14.28
N GLY A 130 13.93 -0.86 14.70
CA GLY A 130 13.66 -0.14 15.95
C GLY A 130 12.25 0.46 15.98
N VAL A 131 11.84 1.12 14.89
CA VAL A 131 10.50 1.69 14.75
C VAL A 131 9.43 0.60 14.75
N ALA A 132 9.63 -0.50 14.01
CA ALA A 132 8.67 -1.60 13.95
C ALA A 132 8.47 -2.28 15.30
N VAL A 133 9.53 -2.51 16.08
CA VAL A 133 9.43 -3.03 17.45
C VAL A 133 8.66 -2.05 18.34
N ALA A 134 9.01 -0.76 18.30
CA ALA A 134 8.35 0.26 19.13
C ALA A 134 6.87 0.38 18.78
N PHE A 135 6.53 0.42 17.50
CA PHE A 135 5.16 0.49 16.99
C PHE A 135 4.36 -0.74 17.38
N THR A 136 4.91 -1.94 17.17
CA THR A 136 4.22 -3.20 17.51
C THR A 136 3.95 -3.30 19.00
N ARG A 137 4.90 -2.87 19.84
CA ARG A 137 4.73 -2.81 21.29
C ARG A 137 3.62 -1.84 21.70
N TRP A 138 3.57 -0.66 21.07
CA TRP A 138 2.54 0.33 21.32
C TRP A 138 1.14 -0.15 20.90
N VAL A 139 1.01 -0.77 19.72
CA VAL A 139 -0.25 -1.39 19.27
C VAL A 139 -0.68 -2.49 20.25
N GLY A 140 0.27 -3.28 20.75
CA GLY A 140 -0.01 -4.33 21.73
C GLY A 140 -0.60 -3.80 23.05
N SER A 141 -0.21 -2.60 23.49
CA SER A 141 -0.76 -1.97 24.70
C SER A 141 -2.03 -1.16 24.46
N HIS A 142 -2.32 -0.75 23.21
CA HIS A 142 -3.46 0.11 22.86
C HIS A 142 -4.38 -0.50 21.79
N GLN A 143 -4.47 -1.83 21.74
CA GLN A 143 -5.14 -2.57 20.66
C GLN A 143 -6.55 -2.05 20.33
N PRO A 144 -7.46 -1.80 21.29
CA PRO A 144 -8.80 -1.29 20.97
C PRO A 144 -8.79 0.10 20.33
N GLN A 145 -7.86 0.97 20.75
CA GLN A 145 -7.74 2.33 20.21
C GLN A 145 -7.15 2.31 18.80
N ALA A 146 -6.14 1.45 18.56
CA ALA A 146 -5.54 1.27 17.24
C ALA A 146 -6.55 0.74 16.22
N VAL A 147 -7.37 -0.26 16.58
CA VAL A 147 -8.41 -0.80 15.69
C VAL A 147 -9.45 0.26 15.34
N ARG A 148 -9.96 1.00 16.33
CA ARG A 148 -10.93 2.09 16.09
C ARG A 148 -10.35 3.18 15.19
N PHE A 149 -9.06 3.49 15.35
CA PHE A 149 -8.37 4.44 14.48
C PHE A 149 -8.32 3.95 13.03
N TRP A 150 -7.95 2.69 12.79
CA TRP A 150 -7.94 2.12 11.43
C TRP A 150 -9.34 2.07 10.82
N GLU A 151 -10.35 1.59 11.55
CA GLU A 151 -11.74 1.53 11.05
C GLU A 151 -12.29 2.92 10.69
N LYS A 152 -11.99 3.95 11.49
CA LYS A 152 -12.46 5.31 11.25
C LYS A 152 -11.70 6.01 10.12
N SER A 153 -10.40 5.77 10.00
CA SER A 153 -9.56 6.43 8.99
C SER A 153 -9.56 5.72 7.64
N MET A 154 -9.89 4.43 7.60
CA MET A 154 -9.87 3.61 6.38
C MET A 154 -10.76 4.16 5.26
N PRO A 155 -12.04 4.55 5.48
CA PRO A 155 -12.88 5.09 4.40
C PRO A 155 -12.32 6.38 3.81
N TRP A 156 -11.74 7.24 4.65
CA TRP A 156 -11.11 8.49 4.22
C TRP A 156 -9.85 8.22 3.39
N LEU A 157 -9.04 7.25 3.81
CA LEU A 157 -7.83 6.85 3.09
C LEU A 157 -8.16 6.27 1.71
N VAL A 158 -9.17 5.40 1.63
CA VAL A 158 -9.68 4.86 0.36
C VAL A 158 -10.25 5.96 -0.52
N ALA A 159 -11.08 6.85 0.03
CA ALA A 159 -11.64 7.97 -0.72
C ALA A 159 -10.53 8.86 -1.30
N PHE A 160 -9.50 9.18 -0.50
CA PHE A 160 -8.35 9.95 -0.97
C PHE A 160 -7.58 9.25 -2.09
N PHE A 161 -7.33 7.94 -1.95
CA PHE A 161 -6.69 7.14 -3.00
C PHE A 161 -7.51 7.13 -4.30
N LEU A 162 -8.82 6.89 -4.22
CA LEU A 162 -9.71 6.87 -5.39
C LEU A 162 -9.79 8.26 -6.05
N LEU A 163 -9.82 9.34 -5.27
CA LEU A 163 -9.78 10.70 -5.79
C LEU A 163 -8.46 10.99 -6.51
N ALA A 164 -7.33 10.57 -5.96
CA ALA A 164 -6.02 10.71 -6.61
C ALA A 164 -5.99 9.94 -7.93
N PHE A 165 -6.41 8.67 -7.93
CA PHE A 165 -6.52 7.84 -9.12
C PHE A 165 -7.41 8.49 -10.20
N ALA A 166 -8.65 8.84 -9.84
CA ALA A 166 -9.62 9.42 -10.76
C ALA A 166 -9.16 10.77 -11.31
N GLY A 167 -8.58 11.63 -10.47
CA GLY A 167 -8.06 12.94 -10.86
C GLY A 167 -6.92 12.83 -11.86
N ILE A 168 -5.98 11.92 -11.64
CA ILE A 168 -4.82 11.71 -12.53
C ILE A 168 -5.28 11.11 -13.86
N GLN A 169 -6.10 10.06 -13.82
CA GLN A 169 -6.51 9.35 -15.02
C GLN A 169 -7.47 10.17 -15.89
N SER A 170 -8.48 10.80 -15.27
CA SER A 170 -9.41 11.69 -15.96
C SER A 170 -8.69 12.93 -16.49
N GLY A 171 -7.75 13.49 -15.73
CA GLY A 171 -6.95 14.63 -16.17
C GLY A 171 -6.13 14.32 -17.42
N LYS A 172 -5.49 13.14 -17.48
CA LYS A 172 -4.76 12.68 -18.66
C LYS A 172 -5.69 12.55 -19.87
N TRP A 173 -6.81 11.87 -19.69
CA TRP A 173 -7.79 11.64 -20.75
C TRP A 173 -8.39 12.95 -21.30
N LEU A 174 -8.79 13.88 -20.42
CA LEU A 174 -9.32 15.18 -20.82
C LEU A 174 -8.25 16.04 -21.51
N HIS A 175 -6.99 15.98 -21.07
CA HIS A 175 -5.90 16.70 -21.72
C HIS A 175 -5.65 16.17 -23.13
N GLU A 176 -5.65 14.84 -23.30
CA GLU A 176 -5.51 14.19 -24.59
C GLU A 176 -6.66 14.53 -25.53
N GLN A 177 -7.91 14.43 -25.06
CA GLN A 177 -9.08 14.82 -25.86
C GLN A 177 -9.03 16.27 -26.30
N ARG A 178 -8.66 17.20 -25.40
CA ARG A 178 -8.52 18.62 -25.74
C ARG A 178 -7.39 18.85 -26.74
N ALA A 179 -6.26 18.18 -26.57
CA ALA A 179 -5.13 18.29 -27.50
C ALA A 179 -5.52 17.81 -28.90
N VAL A 180 -6.24 16.69 -29.00
CA VAL A 180 -6.72 16.13 -30.27
C VAL A 180 -7.79 17.02 -30.90
N ALA A 181 -8.76 17.52 -30.13
CA ALA A 181 -9.83 18.39 -30.63
C ALA A 181 -9.31 19.75 -31.13
N ASN A 182 -8.18 20.23 -30.61
CA ASN A 182 -7.54 21.46 -31.05
C ASN A 182 -6.68 21.28 -32.31
N LEU A 183 -6.54 20.06 -32.85
CA LEU A 183 -5.81 19.86 -34.09
C LEU A 183 -6.63 20.39 -35.28
N PRO A 184 -5.99 21.07 -36.24
CA PRO A 184 -6.66 21.48 -37.47
C PRO A 184 -7.19 20.25 -38.21
N ALA A 185 -8.38 20.38 -38.80
CA ALA A 185 -8.96 19.31 -39.60
C ALA A 185 -8.01 18.92 -40.74
N ALA A 186 -7.79 17.61 -40.91
CA ALA A 186 -6.94 17.09 -41.97
C ALA A 186 -7.53 17.46 -43.34
N THR A 187 -6.68 17.91 -44.27
CA THR A 187 -7.11 18.21 -45.64
C THR A 187 -7.65 16.94 -46.30
N PRO A 188 -8.80 16.99 -47.01
CA PRO A 188 -9.35 15.83 -47.70
C PRO A 188 -8.33 15.19 -48.64
N GLY A 189 -8.15 13.87 -48.55
CA GLY A 189 -7.18 13.11 -49.35
C GLY A 189 -5.73 13.12 -48.84
N SER A 190 -5.47 13.72 -47.68
CA SER A 190 -4.14 13.64 -47.05
C SER A 190 -3.78 12.19 -46.63
N PRO A 191 -2.52 11.77 -46.81
CA PRO A 191 -2.10 10.41 -46.44
C PRO A 191 -2.03 10.25 -44.91
N ASN A 192 -2.33 9.04 -44.43
CA ASN A 192 -2.09 8.68 -43.03
C ASN A 192 -0.58 8.50 -42.80
N VAL A 193 0.02 9.35 -41.97
CA VAL A 193 1.44 9.27 -41.61
C VAL A 193 1.58 8.68 -40.22
N LEU A 194 2.27 7.55 -40.11
CA LEU A 194 2.64 6.94 -38.83
C LEU A 194 4.13 7.23 -38.58
N VAL A 195 4.42 8.03 -37.56
CA VAL A 195 5.79 8.23 -37.08
C VAL A 195 6.03 7.30 -35.90
N ILE A 196 6.92 6.32 -36.08
CA ILE A 196 7.32 5.41 -35.02
C ILE A 196 8.61 5.95 -34.41
N VAL A 197 8.55 6.39 -33.15
CA VAL A 197 9.74 6.75 -32.37
C VAL A 197 10.14 5.54 -31.55
N ILE A 198 11.28 4.95 -31.90
CA ILE A 198 11.84 3.81 -31.16
C ILE A 198 12.95 4.35 -30.27
N ASP A 199 12.69 4.39 -28.96
CA ASP A 199 13.71 4.76 -27.99
C ASP A 199 14.64 3.56 -27.75
N THR A 200 15.92 3.82 -27.47
CA THR A 200 16.99 2.83 -27.23
C THR A 200 17.41 1.93 -28.42
N LEU A 201 16.88 2.13 -29.64
CA LEU A 201 17.37 1.43 -30.82
C LEU A 201 18.72 2.01 -31.25
N ARG A 202 19.74 1.16 -31.28
CA ARG A 202 21.04 1.46 -31.87
C ARG A 202 21.03 1.03 -33.33
N ALA A 203 21.60 1.86 -34.21
CA ALA A 203 21.58 1.62 -35.65
C ALA A 203 22.44 0.42 -36.11
N ASP A 204 23.29 -0.09 -35.22
CA ASP A 204 24.31 -1.12 -35.47
C ASP A 204 24.02 -2.49 -34.84
N HIS A 205 22.82 -2.72 -34.30
CA HIS A 205 22.41 -3.99 -33.67
C HIS A 205 21.19 -4.64 -34.33
#